data_AF-A0ABD1WTC9-F1
#
_entry.id   AF-A0ABD1WTC9-F1
#
_cell.length_a   1.000
_cell.length_b   1.000
_cell.length_c   1.000
_cell.angle_alpha   90.00
_cell.angle_beta   90.00
_cell.angle_gamma   90.00
#
_symmetry.space_group_name_H-M   'P 1'
#
loop_
_entity.id
_entity.type
_entity.pdbx_description
1 polymer ?
#
loop_
_entity_poly.entity_id
_entity_poly.type
_entity_poly.pdbx_seq_one_letter_code
_entity_poly.pdbx_strand_id
1 'polypeptide(L)'
;MNNKWVKRGFKHVKIYIEDDKLCSVNDDENDDMESLSDQSLSESESELDTRTRFISLSRPASLNTFDIISFLRGFDLSGLFEKGTDGARFVSGAHVLNIISKLEEIARVVSFSVRKKDCRMSLEGSREGVKGPLTIAAEIVELTPSLRVVEVKKKGGDRVEYEEFCNRELKSIIDF
;
A
#
# COMPACT_ATOMS: atom_id res chain seq x y z
N MET A 1 6.07 39.03 -10.79
CA MET A 1 5.51 37.77 -11.30
C MET A 1 3.98 37.83 -11.19
N ASN A 2 3.26 38.01 -12.30
CA ASN A 2 1.80 38.12 -12.32
C ASN A 2 1.21 36.99 -13.19
N ASN A 3 0.99 35.82 -12.57
CA ASN A 3 0.47 34.65 -13.27
C ASN A 3 -1.07 34.65 -13.19
N LYS A 4 -1.73 34.91 -14.32
CA LYS A 4 -3.21 35.03 -14.44
C LYS A 4 -3.96 33.74 -14.07
N TRP A 5 -3.29 32.59 -14.05
CA TRP A 5 -3.88 31.31 -13.61
C TRP A 5 -4.11 31.21 -12.10
N VAL A 6 -3.29 31.87 -11.28
CA VAL A 6 -3.36 31.72 -9.81
C VAL A 6 -4.57 32.43 -9.19
N LYS A 7 -5.17 33.40 -9.90
CA LYS A 7 -6.23 34.27 -9.35
C LYS A 7 -7.65 33.88 -9.74
N ARG A 8 -7.86 32.89 -10.61
CA ARG A 8 -9.21 32.53 -11.06
C ARG A 8 -9.84 31.57 -10.03
N GLY A 9 -10.72 32.10 -9.18
CA GLY A 9 -11.45 31.33 -8.15
C GLY A 9 -10.82 31.31 -6.76
N PHE A 10 -9.74 32.06 -6.53
CA PHE A 10 -9.08 32.11 -5.22
C PHE A 10 -9.87 32.99 -4.25
N LYS A 11 -10.58 32.38 -3.30
CA LYS A 11 -11.19 33.08 -2.15
C LYS A 11 -10.15 33.19 -1.03
N HIS A 12 -9.91 34.40 -0.52
CA HIS A 12 -9.07 34.59 0.66
C HIS A 12 -9.84 34.08 1.88
N VAL A 13 -9.36 33.00 2.49
CA VAL A 13 -9.90 32.51 3.77
C VAL A 13 -9.19 33.26 4.89
N LYS A 14 -9.94 34.00 5.71
CA LYS A 14 -9.42 34.64 6.92
C LYS A 14 -9.61 33.68 8.09
N ILE A 15 -8.49 33.23 8.64
CA ILE A 15 -8.46 32.34 9.80
C ILE A 15 -7.72 33.06 10.91
N TYR A 16 -8.27 33.05 12.12
CA TYR A 16 -7.55 33.44 13.33
C TYR A 16 -7.70 32.34 14.38
N ILE A 17 -6.78 32.34 15.35
CA ILE A 17 -6.76 31.37 16.44
C ILE A 17 -7.11 32.13 17.71
N GLU A 18 -8.15 31.67 18.41
CA GLU A 18 -8.58 32.18 19.70
C GLU A 18 -8.79 30.98 20.62
N ASP A 19 -8.15 30.97 21.79
CA ASP A 19 -8.18 29.89 22.80
C ASP A 19 -7.94 28.48 22.24
N ASP A 20 -6.83 28.29 21.50
CA ASP A 20 -6.45 27.02 20.84
C ASP A 20 -7.50 26.46 19.87
N LYS A 21 -8.49 27.29 19.48
CA LYS A 21 -9.53 26.94 18.51
C LYS A 21 -9.35 27.74 17.23
N LEU A 22 -9.44 27.04 16.10
CA LEU A 22 -9.27 27.62 14.76
C LEU A 22 -10.63 28.16 14.28
N CYS A 23 -10.75 29.48 14.15
CA CYS A 23 -11.98 30.15 13.77
C CYS A 23 -11.88 30.72 12.33
N SER A 24 -12.87 30.42 11.50
CA SER A 24 -13.03 31.00 10.15
C SER A 24 -14.24 31.94 10.15
N VAL A 25 -14.06 33.19 9.75
CA VAL A 25 -15.19 34.12 9.55
C VAL A 25 -15.76 33.87 8.16
N ASN A 26 -17.01 33.40 8.12
CA ASN A 26 -17.82 33.41 6.91
C ASN A 26 -18.69 34.67 6.97
N ASP A 27 -18.54 35.59 6.03
CA ASP A 27 -19.36 36.81 5.93
C ASP A 27 -20.76 36.54 5.31
N ASP A 28 -21.32 35.35 5.52
CA ASP A 28 -22.69 35.03 5.09
C ASP A 28 -23.52 34.65 6.33
N GLU A 29 -24.26 35.63 6.83
CA GLU A 29 -25.41 35.42 7.72
C GLU A 29 -26.45 34.59 6.96
N ASN A 30 -26.78 33.40 7.47
CA ASN A 30 -28.13 32.83 7.41
C ASN A 30 -28.23 31.63 8.35
N ASP A 31 -29.31 31.67 9.13
CA ASP A 31 -29.70 30.76 10.20
C ASP A 31 -30.18 29.37 9.72
N ASP A 32 -30.41 28.53 10.73
CA ASP A 32 -31.33 27.38 10.81
C ASP A 32 -30.77 25.99 10.46
N MET A 33 -30.55 25.12 11.45
CA MET A 33 -31.49 24.31 12.27
C MET A 33 -31.81 22.95 11.63
N GLU A 34 -31.42 21.91 12.38
CA GLU A 34 -31.91 20.53 12.41
C GLU A 34 -31.55 19.51 11.31
N SER A 35 -30.68 18.60 11.73
CA SER A 35 -30.39 17.32 11.07
C SER A 35 -31.44 16.29 11.46
N LEU A 36 -32.30 15.93 10.50
CA LEU A 36 -33.19 14.78 10.60
C LEU A 36 -32.44 13.53 10.12
N SER A 37 -32.24 12.58 11.03
CA SER A 37 -31.78 11.22 10.70
C SER A 37 -32.99 10.31 10.58
N ASP A 38 -33.14 9.60 9.46
CA ASP A 38 -34.03 8.43 9.37
C ASP A 38 -33.52 7.35 8.39
N GLN A 39 -33.33 6.17 8.99
CA GLN A 39 -33.66 4.79 8.57
C GLN A 39 -33.60 4.31 7.10
N SER A 40 -32.95 3.16 6.88
CA SER A 40 -33.55 1.90 6.36
C SER A 40 -32.44 0.88 6.03
N LEU A 41 -32.38 -0.28 6.70
CA LEU A 41 -33.04 -1.57 6.43
C LEU A 41 -32.46 -2.37 5.24
N SER A 42 -32.03 -3.57 5.62
CA SER A 42 -31.43 -4.68 4.87
C SER A 42 -32.37 -5.29 3.83
N GLU A 43 -31.83 -5.76 2.69
CA GLU A 43 -32.29 -7.00 2.04
C GLU A 43 -31.11 -7.79 1.44
N SER A 44 -31.13 -9.10 1.71
CA SER A 44 -30.18 -10.11 1.26
C SER A 44 -30.80 -10.85 0.09
N GLU A 45 -30.09 -11.07 -1.02
CA GLU A 45 -30.41 -12.15 -1.95
C GLU A 45 -29.12 -12.89 -2.35
N SER A 46 -29.16 -14.19 -2.10
CA SER A 46 -28.14 -15.19 -2.36
C SER A 46 -28.27 -15.73 -3.77
N GLU A 47 -27.17 -15.91 -4.52
CA GLU A 47 -26.97 -17.04 -5.44
C GLU A 47 -25.50 -17.53 -5.43
N LEU A 48 -25.34 -18.66 -4.74
CA LEU A 48 -24.43 -19.78 -5.00
C LEU A 48 -23.71 -19.80 -6.37
N ASP A 49 -22.38 -19.61 -6.38
CA ASP A 49 -21.47 -20.67 -6.88
C ASP A 49 -19.99 -20.47 -6.47
N THR A 50 -19.26 -21.58 -6.36
CA THR A 50 -17.83 -21.74 -6.02
C THR A 50 -17.44 -21.73 -4.54
N ARG A 51 -17.71 -22.89 -3.92
CA ARG A 51 -17.31 -23.32 -2.58
C ARG A 51 -15.79 -23.61 -2.43
N THR A 52 -14.93 -22.72 -2.92
CA THR A 52 -13.52 -22.71 -2.49
C THR A 52 -13.44 -21.77 -1.31
N ARG A 53 -12.77 -22.18 -0.22
CA ARG A 53 -12.58 -21.37 0.99
C ARG A 53 -11.91 -20.02 0.63
N PHE A 54 -12.73 -19.03 0.28
CA PHE A 54 -12.36 -17.62 0.29
C PHE A 54 -12.07 -17.31 1.75
N ILE A 55 -10.82 -17.52 2.17
CA ILE A 55 -10.26 -16.77 3.28
C ILE A 55 -10.60 -15.33 2.91
N SER A 56 -11.45 -14.68 3.70
CA SER A 56 -11.81 -13.28 3.53
C SER A 56 -10.53 -12.46 3.60
N LEU A 57 -9.85 -12.29 2.47
CA LEU A 57 -8.72 -11.41 2.39
C LEU A 57 -9.29 -10.02 2.55
N SER A 58 -8.99 -9.41 3.69
CA SER A 58 -9.15 -7.99 3.96
C SER A 58 -8.68 -7.22 2.73
N ARG A 59 -9.50 -6.28 2.24
CA ARG A 59 -9.12 -5.42 1.10
C ARG A 59 -7.72 -4.83 1.36
N PRO A 60 -6.83 -4.78 0.35
CA PRO A 60 -5.52 -4.15 0.51
C PRO A 60 -5.66 -2.73 1.06
N ALA A 61 -4.70 -2.29 1.86
CA ALA A 61 -4.63 -0.91 2.26
C ALA A 61 -4.55 -0.01 1.02
N SER A 62 -5.30 1.09 1.00
CA SER A 62 -5.23 2.08 -0.06
C SER A 62 -4.00 2.96 0.12
N LEU A 63 -3.25 3.14 -0.94
CA LEU A 63 -2.06 3.95 -0.99
C LEU A 63 -2.43 5.41 -1.28
N ASN A 64 -1.99 6.32 -0.43
CA ASN A 64 -2.21 7.76 -0.60
C ASN A 64 -1.03 8.44 -1.33
N THR A 65 -1.19 9.71 -1.72
CA THR A 65 -0.15 10.46 -2.42
C THR A 65 1.11 10.69 -1.57
N PHE A 66 0.98 10.89 -0.25
CA PHE A 66 2.14 11.02 0.64
C PHE A 66 2.92 9.71 0.76
N ASP A 67 2.25 8.56 0.71
CA ASP A 67 2.89 7.25 0.68
C ASP A 67 3.72 7.13 -0.61
N ILE A 68 3.18 7.54 -1.77
CA ILE A 68 3.93 7.56 -3.04
C ILE A 68 5.16 8.48 -2.93
N ILE A 69 5.01 9.68 -2.35
CA ILE A 69 6.13 10.61 -2.18
C ILE A 69 7.21 10.01 -1.27
N SER A 70 6.80 9.31 -0.21
CA SER A 70 7.73 8.61 0.70
C SER A 70 8.58 7.56 -0.02
N PHE A 71 8.12 7.08 -1.18
CA PHE A 71 8.83 6.09 -1.98
C PHE A 71 9.97 6.66 -2.82
N LEU A 72 9.98 7.97 -3.07
CA LEU A 72 10.97 8.62 -3.91
C LEU A 72 12.35 8.56 -3.22
N ARG A 73 13.37 8.17 -3.99
CA ARG A 73 14.76 8.03 -3.50
C ARG A 73 15.31 9.28 -2.79
N GLY A 74 14.84 10.47 -3.17
CA GLY A 74 15.26 11.74 -2.54
C GLY A 74 14.72 11.95 -1.12
N PHE A 75 13.73 11.15 -0.69
CA PHE A 75 13.16 11.19 0.66
C PHE A 75 13.63 10.01 1.52
N ASP A 76 14.33 9.03 0.94
CA ASP A 76 14.92 7.93 1.69
C ASP A 76 16.31 8.29 2.22
N LEU A 77 16.39 8.55 3.53
CA LEU A 77 17.64 8.86 4.22
C LEU A 77 18.38 7.60 4.71
N SER A 78 17.86 6.40 4.46
CA SER A 78 18.47 5.14 4.93
C SER A 78 19.92 4.96 4.42
N GLY A 79 20.21 5.46 3.22
CA GLY A 79 21.54 5.44 2.61
C GLY A 79 22.61 6.26 3.33
N LEU A 80 22.23 7.15 4.28
CA LEU A 80 23.20 7.92 5.07
C LEU A 80 23.84 7.10 6.20
N PHE A 81 23.11 6.11 6.72
CA PHE A 81 23.52 5.35 7.92
C PHE A 81 23.85 3.89 7.61
N GLU A 82 23.26 3.32 6.57
CA GLU A 82 23.50 1.94 6.16
C GLU A 82 23.56 1.84 4.63
N LYS A 83 24.08 0.72 4.11
CA LYS A 83 24.01 0.44 2.68
C LYS A 83 22.57 0.08 2.35
N GLY A 84 21.79 1.11 1.98
CA GLY A 84 20.34 1.22 1.81
C GLY A 84 19.52 -0.08 1.80
N THR A 85 18.42 -0.06 2.54
CA THR A 85 17.41 -1.12 2.54
C THR A 85 16.51 -0.99 1.31
N ASP A 86 17.08 -1.06 0.10
CA ASP A 86 16.31 -0.89 -1.13
C ASP A 86 15.42 -2.14 -1.32
N GLY A 87 14.13 -1.98 -0.98
CA GLY A 87 13.09 -2.96 -1.26
C GLY A 87 12.66 -2.85 -2.72
N ALA A 88 12.55 -3.97 -3.41
CA ALA A 88 11.98 -4.01 -4.75
C ALA A 88 10.49 -3.62 -4.69
N ARG A 89 10.07 -2.71 -5.57
CA ARG A 89 8.67 -2.32 -5.74
C ARG A 89 8.29 -2.35 -7.20
N PHE A 90 7.10 -2.85 -7.47
CA PHE A 90 6.53 -2.86 -8.81
C PHE A 90 5.02 -2.66 -8.75
N VAL A 91 4.46 -2.23 -9.88
CA VAL A 91 3.01 -2.02 -10.05
C VAL A 91 2.48 -3.16 -10.90
N SER A 92 1.35 -3.74 -10.53
CA SER A 92 0.65 -4.75 -11.32
C SER A 92 -0.85 -4.45 -11.41
N GLY A 93 -1.45 -4.81 -12.56
CA GLY A 93 -2.90 -4.79 -12.76
C GLY A 93 -3.61 -6.03 -12.23
N ALA A 94 -2.86 -7.09 -11.87
CA ALA A 94 -3.42 -8.35 -11.42
C ALA A 94 -4.22 -8.23 -10.12
N HIS A 95 -5.23 -9.09 -9.95
CA HIS A 95 -5.95 -9.22 -8.68
C HIS A 95 -5.02 -9.68 -7.55
N VAL A 96 -5.31 -9.23 -6.34
CA VAL A 96 -4.53 -9.55 -5.12
C VAL A 96 -4.33 -11.05 -4.97
N LEU A 97 -5.37 -11.85 -5.25
CA LEU A 97 -5.30 -13.31 -5.22
C LEU A 97 -4.26 -13.87 -6.18
N ASN A 98 -4.22 -13.36 -7.42
CA ASN A 98 -3.27 -13.82 -8.44
C ASN A 98 -1.83 -13.48 -8.03
N ILE A 99 -1.61 -12.29 -7.48
CA ILE A 99 -0.31 -11.86 -6.98
C ILE A 99 0.13 -12.76 -5.81
N ILE A 100 -0.76 -13.03 -4.85
CA ILE A 100 -0.48 -13.92 -3.72
C ILE A 100 -0.15 -15.33 -4.21
N SER A 101 -0.95 -15.89 -5.12
CA SER A 101 -0.71 -17.21 -5.68
C SER A 101 0.62 -17.29 -6.43
N LYS A 102 1.01 -16.22 -7.15
CA LYS A 102 2.30 -16.15 -7.83
C LYS A 102 3.47 -16.09 -6.83
N LEU A 103 3.33 -15.32 -5.76
CA LEU A 103 4.33 -15.26 -4.69
C LEU A 103 4.49 -16.61 -3.98
N GLU A 104 3.41 -17.37 -3.78
CA GLU A 104 3.48 -18.73 -3.25
C GLU A 104 4.16 -19.71 -4.20
N GLU A 105 3.86 -19.62 -5.49
CA GLU A 105 4.49 -20.45 -6.51
C GLU A 105 6.01 -20.24 -6.48
N ILE A 106 6.45 -18.99 -6.47
CA ILE A 106 7.86 -18.61 -6.34
C ILE A 106 8.44 -19.17 -5.05
N ALA A 107 7.77 -18.96 -3.92
CA ALA A 107 8.24 -19.45 -2.62
C ALA A 107 8.49 -20.97 -2.64
N ARG A 108 7.60 -21.73 -3.27
CA ARG A 108 7.74 -23.17 -3.43
C ARG A 108 8.92 -23.54 -4.31
N VAL A 109 9.12 -22.84 -5.43
CA VAL A 109 10.27 -23.06 -6.33
C VAL A 109 11.59 -22.84 -5.60
N VAL A 110 11.67 -21.80 -4.78
CA VAL A 110 12.89 -21.49 -4.00
C VAL A 110 12.95 -22.22 -2.64
N SER A 111 12.00 -23.12 -2.35
CA SER A 111 11.92 -23.87 -1.09
C SER A 111 11.85 -23.00 0.18
N PHE A 112 11.11 -21.89 0.09
CA PHE A 112 10.84 -20.98 1.21
C PHE A 112 9.54 -21.37 1.90
N SER A 113 9.52 -21.21 3.21
CA SER A 113 8.29 -21.27 4.00
C SER A 113 7.51 -19.96 3.84
N VAL A 114 6.18 -20.04 3.85
CA VAL A 114 5.29 -18.90 3.65
C VAL A 114 4.37 -18.73 4.85
N ARG A 115 4.32 -17.53 5.40
CA ARG A 115 3.30 -17.10 6.36
C ARG A 115 2.48 -15.98 5.74
N LYS A 116 1.16 -16.13 5.72
CA LYS A 116 0.23 -15.12 5.20
C LYS A 116 -0.54 -14.48 6.33
N LYS A 117 -0.73 -13.17 6.23
CA LYS A 117 -1.65 -12.41 7.06
C LYS A 117 -2.22 -11.27 6.22
N ASP A 118 -3.50 -11.35 5.92
CA ASP A 118 -4.19 -10.37 5.06
C ASP A 118 -3.49 -10.23 3.69
N CYS A 119 -3.21 -9.00 3.25
CA CYS A 119 -2.46 -8.67 2.03
C CYS A 119 -0.94 -8.66 2.22
N ARG A 120 -0.43 -9.29 3.30
CA ARG A 120 0.99 -9.39 3.61
C ARG A 120 1.45 -10.85 3.66
N MET A 121 2.61 -11.10 3.08
CA MET A 121 3.28 -12.39 3.06
C MET A 121 4.68 -12.26 3.65
N SER A 122 5.07 -13.23 4.47
CA SER A 122 6.45 -13.41 4.94
C SER A 122 6.97 -14.69 4.32
N LEU A 123 8.05 -14.58 3.57
CA LEU A 123 8.77 -15.69 2.97
C LEU A 123 10.07 -15.89 3.72
N GLU A 124 10.35 -17.12 4.15
CA GLU A 124 11.53 -17.43 4.95
C GLU A 124 12.25 -18.64 4.37
N GLY A 125 13.48 -18.43 3.93
CA GLY A 125 14.34 -19.46 3.39
C GLY A 125 14.83 -20.42 4.47
N SER A 126 15.10 -21.66 4.06
CA SER A 126 15.58 -22.74 4.93
C SER A 126 17.11 -22.82 5.01
N ARG A 127 17.84 -22.15 4.12
CA ARG A 127 19.30 -22.16 4.07
C ARG A 127 19.86 -21.12 5.02
N GLU A 128 20.70 -21.54 5.97
CA GLU A 128 21.53 -20.63 6.75
C GLU A 128 22.71 -20.13 5.90
N GLY A 129 22.63 -18.87 5.48
CA GLY A 129 23.78 -18.15 4.92
C GLY A 129 24.67 -17.57 6.04
N VAL A 130 25.74 -16.86 5.66
CA VAL A 130 26.67 -16.20 6.59
C VAL A 130 25.96 -15.22 7.54
N LYS A 131 24.83 -14.66 7.10
CA LYS A 131 23.99 -13.73 7.86
C LYS A 131 22.66 -14.36 8.32
N GLY A 132 22.62 -15.69 8.42
CA GLY A 132 21.41 -16.46 8.72
C GLY A 132 20.49 -16.61 7.50
N PRO A 133 19.28 -17.15 7.70
CA PRO A 133 18.32 -17.40 6.63
C PRO A 133 17.80 -16.11 6.00
N LEU A 134 17.60 -16.13 4.67
CA LEU A 134 16.97 -15.03 3.96
C LEU A 134 15.49 -14.95 4.34
N THR A 135 15.10 -13.84 4.96
CA THR A 135 13.70 -13.53 5.28
C THR A 135 13.24 -12.32 4.48
N ILE A 136 12.10 -12.46 3.81
CA ILE A 136 11.51 -11.46 2.92
C ILE A 136 10.08 -11.18 3.39
N ALA A 137 9.68 -9.93 3.35
CA ALA A 137 8.28 -9.52 3.49
C ALA A 137 7.79 -8.97 2.15
N ALA A 138 6.64 -9.46 1.70
CA ALA A 138 5.92 -8.92 0.56
C ALA A 138 4.59 -8.32 1.04
N GLU A 139 4.27 -7.12 0.59
CA GLU A 139 3.05 -6.41 0.94
C GLU A 139 2.38 -5.89 -0.32
N ILE A 140 1.06 -6.08 -0.41
CA ILE A 140 0.25 -5.67 -1.54
C ILE A 140 -0.65 -4.54 -1.06
N VAL A 141 -0.58 -3.40 -1.75
CA VAL A 141 -1.36 -2.19 -1.44
C VAL A 141 -2.05 -1.69 -2.70
N GLU A 142 -3.25 -1.17 -2.55
CA GLU A 142 -4.06 -0.68 -3.67
C GLU A 142 -3.64 0.75 -4.02
N LEU A 143 -3.20 0.98 -5.27
CA LEU A 143 -2.86 2.33 -5.76
C LEU A 143 -4.07 3.02 -6.38
N THR A 144 -4.83 2.26 -7.17
CA THR A 144 -6.09 2.66 -7.80
C THR A 144 -7.00 1.43 -7.85
N PRO A 145 -8.29 1.56 -8.20
CA PRO A 145 -9.17 0.39 -8.31
C PRO A 145 -8.63 -0.73 -9.20
N SER A 146 -7.84 -0.39 -10.24
CA SER A 146 -7.24 -1.34 -11.18
C SER A 146 -5.77 -1.67 -10.91
N LEU A 147 -5.05 -0.88 -10.11
CA LEU A 147 -3.59 -1.04 -9.92
C LEU A 147 -3.23 -1.31 -8.46
N ARG A 148 -2.26 -2.19 -8.26
CA ARG A 148 -1.69 -2.50 -6.95
C ARG A 148 -0.19 -2.32 -6.99
N VAL A 149 0.37 -1.81 -5.91
CA VAL A 149 1.81 -1.84 -5.68
C VAL A 149 2.12 -3.09 -4.87
N VAL A 150 3.13 -3.82 -5.31
CA VAL A 150 3.72 -4.92 -4.55
C VAL A 150 5.08 -4.46 -4.09
N GLU A 151 5.24 -4.38 -2.77
CA GLU A 151 6.49 -4.04 -2.13
C GLU A 151 7.11 -5.28 -1.52
N VAL A 152 8.36 -5.57 -1.90
CA VAL A 152 9.11 -6.73 -1.43
C VAL A 152 10.36 -6.24 -0.69
N LYS A 153 10.42 -6.44 0.62
CA LYS A 153 11.48 -5.95 1.51
C LYS A 153 12.25 -7.10 2.14
N LYS A 154 13.58 -6.99 2.19
CA LYS A 154 14.43 -7.87 3.02
C LYS A 154 14.17 -7.58 4.50
N LYS A 155 13.97 -8.63 5.30
CA LYS A 155 13.86 -8.58 6.77
C LYS A 155 15.06 -9.19 7.48
N GLY A 156 15.72 -10.18 6.87
CA GLY A 156 16.88 -10.89 7.42
C GLY A 156 17.72 -11.53 6.32
N GLY A 157 18.91 -12.03 6.65
CA GLY A 157 19.81 -12.71 5.70
C GLY A 157 20.67 -11.78 4.85
N ASP A 158 21.38 -12.36 3.88
CA ASP A 158 22.34 -11.64 3.05
C ASP A 158 21.70 -10.77 1.95
N ARG A 159 22.32 -9.63 1.67
CA ARG A 159 21.82 -8.66 0.68
C ARG A 159 21.99 -9.17 -0.76
N VAL A 160 23.09 -9.86 -1.05
CA VAL A 160 23.36 -10.38 -2.41
C VAL A 160 22.34 -11.46 -2.74
N GLU A 161 22.07 -12.37 -1.81
CA GLU A 161 21.02 -13.39 -1.97
C GLU A 161 19.63 -12.79 -2.21
N TYR A 162 19.31 -11.70 -1.50
CA TYR A 162 18.07 -10.95 -1.71
C TYR A 162 18.00 -10.32 -3.11
N GLU A 163 19.07 -9.65 -3.56
CA GLU A 163 19.13 -9.04 -4.88
C GLU A 163 19.01 -10.06 -6.01
N GLU A 164 19.64 -11.23 -5.86
CA GLU A 164 19.51 -12.34 -6.79
C GLU A 164 18.07 -12.88 -6.83
N PHE A 165 17.44 -13.06 -5.67
CA PHE A 165 16.04 -13.46 -5.57
C PHE A 165 15.12 -12.47 -6.32
N CYS A 166 15.27 -11.18 -6.05
CA CYS A 166 14.47 -10.14 -6.69
C CYS A 166 14.66 -10.12 -8.22
N ASN A 167 15.91 -10.21 -8.69
CA ASN A 167 16.21 -10.13 -10.12
C ASN A 167 15.78 -11.37 -10.90
N ARG A 168 15.75 -12.55 -10.27
CA ARG A 168 15.43 -13.81 -10.92
C ARG A 168 13.94 -14.15 -10.84
N GLU A 169 13.35 -14.04 -9.66
CA GLU A 169 12.02 -14.58 -9.40
C GLU A 169 10.91 -13.53 -9.57
N LEU A 170 11.15 -12.29 -9.12
CA LEU A 170 10.11 -11.25 -9.12
C LEU A 170 9.83 -10.68 -10.51
N LYS A 171 10.74 -10.82 -11.48
CA LYS A 171 10.47 -10.41 -12.88
C LYS A 171 9.19 -11.04 -13.42
N SER A 172 8.92 -12.30 -13.05
CA SER A 172 7.72 -13.02 -13.50
C SER A 172 6.39 -12.46 -12.99
N ILE A 173 6.42 -11.56 -12.00
CA ILE A 173 5.24 -10.90 -11.42
C ILE A 173 4.98 -9.54 -12.09
N ILE A 174 6.01 -8.93 -12.69
CA ILE A 174 5.94 -7.58 -13.26
C ILE A 174 5.21 -7.59 -14.62
N ASP A 175 5.21 -8.71 -15.35
CA ASP A 175 4.60 -8.83 -16.68
C ASP A 175 3.07 -9.08 -16.68
N PHE A 176 2.35 -8.66 -15.63
CA PHE A 176 0.89 -8.80 -15.47
C PHE A 176 0.13 -7.47 -15.35
#